data_AF-A0AAE3SLM7-F1
#
_entry.id   AF-A0AAE3SLM7-F1
#
_cell.length_a   1.000
_cell.length_b   1.000
_cell.length_c   1.000
_cell.angle_alpha   90.00
_cell.angle_beta   90.00
_cell.angle_gamma   90.00
#
_symmetry.space_group_name_H-M   'P 1'
#
loop_
_entity.id
_entity.type
_entity.pdbx_description
1 polymer ?
#
loop_
_entity_poly.entity_id
_entity_poly.type
_entity_poly.pdbx_seq_one_letter_code
_entity_poly.pdbx_strand_id
1 'polypeptide(L)'
;MSGCLDKSEIRRKVIGLGDNSYKKSYYPQLQSQIGELTEQKILLEKANAELTYTLDALKRTQESLAVNENKYHTLFENAGDAILIIDAASFELVDYNMKAMAFLGFQKQGRHRCQEYFLLYAGVPAQWTEFRRICQRGFGKSN
;
A
#
# COMPACT_ATOMS: atom_id res chain seq x y z
N MET A 1 63.02 27.87 43.46
CA MET A 1 61.86 28.63 43.97
C MET A 1 61.05 29.14 42.80
N SER A 2 59.72 29.13 43.00
CA SER A 2 58.70 29.91 42.29
C SER A 2 58.19 29.42 40.93
N GLY A 3 56.86 29.45 40.80
CA GLY A 3 56.15 29.23 39.54
C GLY A 3 54.90 28.34 39.62
N CYS A 4 54.33 28.09 40.80
CA CYS A 4 53.02 27.43 40.88
C CYS A 4 51.97 28.44 40.41
N LEU A 5 51.54 28.32 39.15
CA LEU A 5 50.39 29.06 38.62
C LEU A 5 49.21 28.83 39.55
N ASP A 6 48.83 29.90 40.23
CA ASP A 6 47.78 29.94 41.23
C ASP A 6 46.48 29.41 40.64
N LYS A 7 46.10 28.18 41.01
CA LYS A 7 44.83 27.56 40.64
C LYS A 7 43.62 28.40 41.08
N SER A 8 43.81 29.36 41.98
CA SER A 8 42.79 30.36 42.34
C SER A 8 42.60 31.42 41.26
N GLU A 9 43.65 31.75 40.49
CA GLU A 9 43.65 32.79 39.46
C GLU A 9 43.04 32.29 38.14
N ILE A 10 43.29 31.02 37.81
CA ILE A 10 42.56 30.31 36.75
C ILE A 10 41.09 30.18 37.13
N ARG A 11 40.78 29.84 38.39
CA ARG A 11 39.39 29.85 38.89
C ARG A 11 38.76 31.25 38.83
N ARG A 12 39.53 32.32 39.09
CA ARG A 12 39.07 33.71 38.97
C ARG A 12 38.75 34.12 37.54
N LYS A 13 39.55 33.69 36.56
CA LYS A 13 39.30 33.92 35.12
C LYS A 13 38.18 33.03 34.56
N VAL A 14 38.07 31.79 35.06
CA VAL A 14 37.02 30.83 34.66
C VAL A 14 35.66 31.21 35.28
N ILE A 15 35.67 31.90 36.43
CA ILE A 15 34.49 32.53 37.03
C ILE A 15 34.54 34.05 36.74
N GLY A 16 34.83 34.39 35.48
CA GLY A 16 34.65 35.74 34.98
C GLY A 16 33.16 36.04 34.87
N LEU A 17 32.59 36.54 35.97
CA LEU A 17 31.52 37.55 36.06
C LEU A 17 31.07 37.62 37.53
N GLY A 18 31.52 38.66 38.23
CA GLY A 18 30.87 39.12 39.46
C GLY A 18 29.42 39.49 39.19
N ASP A 19 28.62 39.48 40.27
CA ASP A 19 27.27 40.02 40.61
C ASP A 19 26.32 40.63 39.56
N ASN A 20 26.74 40.86 38.32
CA ASN A 20 25.93 41.26 37.18
C ASN A 20 25.36 40.03 36.45
N SER A 21 24.15 39.71 36.89
CA SER A 21 23.34 38.50 36.72
C SER A 21 22.87 38.14 35.30
N TYR A 22 23.68 38.30 34.25
CA TYR A 22 23.21 38.05 32.87
C TYR A 22 23.44 36.62 32.38
N LYS A 23 24.55 35.96 32.76
CA LYS A 23 24.81 34.56 32.36
C LYS A 23 23.97 33.55 33.15
N LYS A 24 23.82 33.73 34.47
CA LYS A 24 22.95 32.87 35.31
C LYS A 24 21.47 33.02 34.97
N SER A 25 21.06 34.19 34.48
CA SER A 25 19.71 34.41 34.00
C SER A 25 19.42 33.74 32.65
N TYR A 26 20.40 33.17 31.92
CA TYR A 26 20.22 32.54 30.58
C TYR A 26 20.29 31.01 30.61
N TYR A 27 21.03 30.42 31.55
CA TYR A 27 21.11 28.97 31.72
C TYR A 27 19.75 28.28 31.95
N PRO A 28 18.80 28.85 32.71
CA PRO A 28 17.49 28.23 32.92
C PRO A 28 16.66 28.12 31.63
N GLN A 29 16.69 29.14 30.77
CA GLN A 29 15.95 29.16 29.50
C GLN A 29 16.55 28.19 28.51
N LEU A 30 17.89 28.10 28.46
CA LEU A 30 18.57 27.13 27.62
C LEU A 30 18.27 25.69 28.08
N GLN A 31 18.21 25.45 29.40
CA GLN A 31 17.80 24.16 29.95
C GLN A 31 16.33 23.84 29.64
N SER A 32 15.44 24.84 29.66
CA SER A 32 14.04 24.68 29.24
C SER A 32 13.94 24.29 27.76
N GLN A 33 14.63 25.02 26.88
CA GLN A 33 14.63 24.73 25.44
C GLN A 33 15.23 23.34 25.14
N ILE A 34 16.28 22.93 25.85
CA ILE A 34 16.85 21.59 25.71
C ILE A 34 15.84 20.53 26.16
N GLY A 35 15.10 20.76 27.25
CA GLY A 35 14.03 19.89 27.70
C GLY A 35 12.92 19.75 26.66
N GLU A 36 12.39 20.88 26.18
CA GLU A 36 11.34 20.95 25.16
C GLU A 36 11.74 20.25 23.85
N LEU A 37 12.96 20.51 23.36
CA LEU A 37 13.50 19.85 22.16
C LEU A 37 13.69 18.35 22.37
N THR A 38 14.06 17.92 23.58
CA THR A 38 14.21 16.50 23.91
C THR A 38 12.85 15.80 23.89
N GLU A 39 11.81 16.42 24.44
CA GLU A 39 10.44 15.89 24.40
C GLU A 39 9.91 15.81 22.97
N GLN A 40 10.07 16.87 22.18
CA GLN A 40 9.66 16.87 20.77
C GLN A 40 10.38 15.80 19.97
N LYS A 41 11.69 15.61 20.19
CA LYS A 41 12.46 14.56 19.52
C LYS A 41 11.91 13.18 19.85
N ILE A 42 11.61 12.90 21.11
CA ILE A 42 11.04 11.61 21.53
C ILE A 42 9.70 11.36 20.84
N LEU A 43 8.84 12.37 20.74
CA LEU A 43 7.56 12.26 20.04
C LEU A 43 7.76 11.98 18.54
N LEU A 44 8.69 12.68 17.91
CA LEU A 44 9.00 12.50 16.49
C LEU A 44 9.55 11.10 16.21
N GLU A 45 10.44 10.60 17.07
CA GLU A 45 11.00 9.26 16.95
C GLU A 45 9.92 8.17 17.07
N LYS A 46 8.96 8.35 17.99
CA LYS A 46 7.81 7.44 18.12
C LYS A 46 6.95 7.44 16.85
N ALA A 47 6.56 8.61 16.36
CA ALA A 47 5.76 8.73 15.14
C ALA A 47 6.47 8.14 13.91
N ASN A 48 7.79 8.36 13.79
CA ASN A 48 8.58 7.78 12.71
C ASN A 48 8.67 6.25 12.80
N ALA A 49 8.79 5.68 14.00
CA ALA A 49 8.78 4.24 14.19
C ALA A 49 7.43 3.62 13.76
N GLU A 50 6.32 4.25 14.14
CA GLU A 50 4.98 3.84 13.71
C GLU A 50 4.82 3.91 12.20
N LEU A 51 5.21 5.03 11.57
CA LEU A 51 5.14 5.19 10.11
C LEU A 51 5.97 4.14 9.38
N THR A 52 7.19 3.89 9.85
CA THR A 52 8.08 2.88 9.25
C THR A 52 7.44 1.49 9.32
N TYR A 53 6.84 1.13 10.46
CA TYR A 53 6.12 -0.13 10.62
C TYR A 53 4.94 -0.24 9.65
N THR A 54 4.11 0.81 9.54
CA THR A 54 2.96 0.79 8.61
C THR A 54 3.40 0.66 7.15
N LEU A 55 4.48 1.34 6.75
CA LEU A 55 5.03 1.24 5.40
C LEU A 55 5.52 -0.17 5.10
N ASP A 56 6.20 -0.82 6.03
CA ASP A 56 6.67 -2.18 5.84
C ASP A 56 5.51 -3.18 5.75
N ALA A 57 4.46 -3.00 6.57
CA ALA A 57 3.25 -3.82 6.49
C ALA A 57 2.52 -3.66 5.14
N LEU A 58 2.40 -2.42 4.65
CA LEU A 58 1.80 -2.14 3.34
C LEU A 58 2.60 -2.76 2.19
N LYS A 59 3.93 -2.61 2.20
CA LYS A 59 4.81 -3.21 1.20
C LYS A 59 4.64 -4.72 1.12
N ARG A 60 4.67 -5.42 2.26
CA ARG A 60 4.47 -6.88 2.31
C ARG A 60 3.10 -7.29 1.76
N THR A 61 2.07 -6.52 2.07
CA THR A 61 0.71 -6.76 1.55
C THR A 61 0.68 -6.60 0.03
N GLN A 62 1.29 -5.52 -0.48
CA GLN A 62 1.36 -5.25 -1.93
C GLN A 62 2.18 -6.31 -2.68
N GLU A 63 3.33 -6.73 -2.13
CA GLU A 63 4.14 -7.81 -2.70
C GLU A 63 3.37 -9.13 -2.72
N SER A 64 2.70 -9.47 -1.62
CA SER A 64 1.86 -10.68 -1.57
C SER A 64 0.71 -10.62 -2.56
N LEU A 65 0.08 -9.46 -2.75
CA LEU A 65 -0.96 -9.26 -3.75
C LEU A 65 -0.40 -9.45 -5.15
N ALA A 66 0.73 -8.83 -5.48
CA ALA A 66 1.36 -8.96 -6.80
C ALA A 66 1.76 -10.40 -7.13
N VAL A 67 2.32 -11.14 -6.16
CA VAL A 67 2.65 -12.56 -6.32
C VAL A 67 1.39 -13.39 -6.57
N ASN A 68 0.33 -13.14 -5.80
CA ASN A 68 -0.94 -13.85 -5.97
C ASN A 68 -1.60 -13.50 -7.31
N GLU A 69 -1.62 -12.24 -7.72
CA GLU A 69 -2.12 -11.80 -9.02
C GLU A 69 -1.39 -12.50 -10.17
N ASN A 70 -0.06 -12.54 -10.14
CA ASN A 70 0.72 -13.26 -11.14
C ASN A 70 0.39 -14.76 -11.15
N LYS A 71 0.22 -15.35 -9.97
CA LYS A 71 -0.17 -16.77 -9.85
C LYS A 71 -1.55 -17.01 -10.46
N TYR A 72 -2.55 -16.19 -10.12
CA TYR A 72 -3.89 -16.28 -10.69
C TYR A 72 -3.89 -16.04 -12.19
N HIS A 73 -3.18 -15.02 -12.67
CA HIS A 73 -3.05 -14.73 -14.09
C HIS A 73 -2.42 -15.90 -14.86
N THR A 74 -1.35 -16.49 -14.31
CA THR A 74 -0.69 -17.66 -14.91
C THR A 74 -1.62 -18.87 -14.95
N LEU A 75 -2.36 -19.14 -13.87
CA LEU A 75 -3.33 -20.24 -13.82
C LEU A 75 -4.49 -20.03 -14.80
N PHE A 76 -4.99 -18.80 -14.90
CA PHE A 76 -6.06 -18.42 -15.80
C PHE A 76 -5.66 -18.58 -17.27
N GLU A 77 -4.50 -18.04 -17.66
CA GLU A 77 -4.01 -18.09 -19.05
C GLU A 77 -3.61 -19.51 -19.49
N ASN A 78 -3.06 -20.33 -18.58
CA ASN A 78 -2.64 -21.70 -18.89
C ASN A 78 -3.71 -22.78 -18.62
N ALA A 79 -4.92 -22.40 -18.20
CA ALA A 79 -6.00 -23.36 -18.02
C ALA A 79 -6.28 -24.12 -19.34
N GLY A 80 -6.60 -25.41 -19.24
CA GLY A 80 -6.94 -26.23 -20.41
C GLY A 80 -8.27 -25.83 -21.06
N ASP A 81 -9.19 -25.33 -20.24
CA ASP A 81 -10.54 -24.94 -20.64
C ASP A 81 -10.61 -23.46 -21.05
N ALA A 82 -11.56 -23.14 -21.93
CA ALA A 82 -11.90 -21.77 -22.28
C ALA A 82 -12.64 -21.10 -21.11
N ILE A 83 -12.07 -20.02 -20.56
CA ILE A 83 -12.64 -19.26 -19.44
C ILE A 83 -13.02 -17.87 -19.91
N LEU A 84 -14.26 -17.47 -19.62
CA LEU A 84 -14.84 -16.16 -19.91
C LEU A 84 -15.33 -15.54 -18.61
N ILE A 85 -14.94 -14.30 -18.35
CA ILE A 85 -15.39 -13.49 -17.21
C ILE A 85 -16.34 -12.44 -17.76
N ILE A 86 -17.58 -12.44 -17.26
CA ILE A 86 -18.66 -11.61 -17.79
C ILE A 86 -19.29 -10.85 -16.64
N ASP A 87 -19.53 -9.56 -16.82
CA ASP A 87 -20.32 -8.79 -15.86
C ASP A 87 -21.78 -9.24 -15.92
N ALA A 88 -22.32 -9.68 -14.79
CA ALA A 88 -23.68 -10.20 -14.69
C ALA A 88 -24.75 -9.12 -14.94
N ALA A 89 -24.42 -7.84 -14.73
CA ALA A 89 -25.37 -6.74 -14.92
C ALA A 89 -25.44 -6.29 -16.39
N SER A 90 -24.28 -5.95 -16.98
CA SER A 90 -24.19 -5.44 -18.35
C SER A 90 -24.08 -6.55 -19.41
N PHE A 91 -23.76 -7.78 -19.01
CA PHE A 91 -23.41 -8.90 -19.90
C PHE A 91 -22.22 -8.58 -20.82
N GLU A 92 -21.35 -7.67 -20.39
CA GLU A 92 -20.11 -7.37 -21.08
C GLU A 92 -19.01 -8.36 -20.70
N LEU A 93 -18.21 -8.74 -21.68
CA LEU A 93 -17.03 -9.55 -21.44
C LEU A 93 -15.97 -8.69 -20.75
N VAL A 94 -15.63 -9.06 -19.52
CA VAL A 94 -14.64 -8.37 -18.68
C VAL A 94 -13.24 -8.91 -18.98
N ASP A 95 -13.09 -10.23 -19.11
CA ASP A 95 -11.81 -10.88 -19.41
C ASP A 95 -12.00 -12.28 -19.99
N TYR A 96 -10.96 -12.82 -20.63
CA TYR A 96 -10.94 -14.15 -21.22
C TYR A 96 -9.52 -14.68 -21.40
N ASN A 97 -9.34 -15.98 -21.20
CA ASN A 97 -8.03 -16.61 -21.31
C ASN A 97 -7.64 -16.94 -22.75
N MET A 98 -6.36 -17.29 -22.97
CA MET A 98 -5.85 -17.68 -24.28
C MET A 98 -6.62 -18.84 -24.93
N LYS A 99 -7.13 -19.81 -24.14
CA LYS A 99 -7.96 -20.90 -24.68
C LYS A 99 -9.30 -20.40 -25.20
N ALA A 100 -9.96 -19.49 -24.47
CA ALA A 100 -11.17 -18.84 -24.94
C ALA A 100 -10.91 -18.01 -26.20
N MET A 101 -9.76 -17.32 -26.28
CA MET A 101 -9.35 -16.60 -27.48
C MET A 101 -9.21 -17.53 -28.69
N ALA A 102 -8.51 -18.66 -28.53
CA ALA A 102 -8.31 -19.65 -29.59
C ALA A 102 -9.64 -20.34 -29.99
N PHE A 103 -10.52 -20.58 -29.01
CA PHE A 103 -11.81 -21.21 -29.24
C PHE A 103 -12.80 -20.30 -29.97
N LEU A 104 -12.81 -19.01 -29.63
CA LEU A 104 -13.78 -18.03 -30.12
C LEU A 104 -13.26 -17.22 -31.33
N GLY A 105 -11.94 -17.24 -31.59
CA GLY A 105 -11.32 -16.59 -32.75
C GLY A 105 -11.18 -15.07 -32.66
N PHE A 106 -11.34 -14.47 -31.47
CA PHE A 106 -11.22 -13.02 -31.28
C PHE A 106 -9.80 -12.57 -30.97
N GLN A 107 -9.49 -11.30 -31.24
CA GLN A 107 -8.28 -10.66 -30.73
C GLN A 107 -8.59 -9.91 -29.42
N LYS A 108 -7.61 -9.74 -28.53
CA LYS A 108 -7.74 -9.07 -27.21
C LYS A 108 -8.20 -7.60 -27.27
N GLN A 109 -8.44 -7.06 -28.47
CA GLN A 109 -8.76 -5.66 -28.71
C GLN A 109 -10.17 -5.54 -29.28
N GLY A 110 -11.15 -5.42 -28.39
CA GLY A 110 -12.54 -5.18 -28.74
C GLY A 110 -13.45 -5.29 -27.52
N ARG A 111 -14.41 -4.37 -27.38
CA ARG A 111 -15.46 -4.50 -26.37
C ARG A 111 -16.55 -5.38 -26.96
N HIS A 112 -16.51 -6.66 -26.61
CA HIS A 112 -17.46 -7.62 -27.13
C HIS A 112 -18.59 -7.87 -26.12
N ARG A 113 -19.84 -7.84 -26.58
CA ARG A 113 -20.99 -8.18 -25.74
C ARG A 113 -21.19 -9.69 -25.76
N CYS A 114 -21.47 -10.29 -24.60
CA CYS A 114 -21.70 -11.73 -24.46
C CYS A 114 -22.79 -12.27 -25.43
N GLN A 115 -23.75 -11.43 -25.81
CA GLN A 115 -24.81 -11.75 -26.78
C GLN A 115 -24.27 -12.15 -28.17
N GLU A 116 -23.19 -11.52 -28.63
CA GLU A 116 -22.59 -11.82 -29.94
C GLU A 116 -21.94 -13.21 -29.93
N TYR A 117 -21.39 -13.63 -28.80
CA TYR A 117 -20.81 -14.96 -28.60
C TYR A 117 -21.86 -16.07 -28.55
N PHE A 118 -22.97 -15.80 -27.88
CA PHE A 118 -24.00 -16.80 -27.65
C PHE A 118 -24.73 -17.17 -28.96
N LEU A 119 -24.92 -16.22 -29.87
CA LEU A 119 -25.52 -16.45 -31.19
C LEU A 119 -24.65 -17.34 -32.10
N LEU A 120 -23.32 -17.29 -31.94
CA LEU A 120 -22.37 -18.06 -32.74
C LEU A 120 -22.29 -19.55 -32.36
N TYR A 121 -22.54 -19.90 -31.10
CA TYR A 121 -22.32 -21.26 -30.58
C TYR A 121 -23.56 -21.95 -29.99
N ALA A 122 -24.56 -21.20 -29.50
CA ALA A 122 -25.71 -21.81 -28.83
C ALA A 122 -26.87 -22.16 -29.78
N GLY A 123 -26.88 -21.61 -31.00
CA GLY A 123 -27.80 -21.98 -32.09
C GLY A 123 -29.31 -21.81 -31.85
N VAL A 124 -29.75 -21.49 -30.62
CA VAL A 124 -31.16 -21.43 -30.24
C VAL A 124 -31.42 -20.24 -29.30
N PRO A 125 -32.32 -19.29 -29.65
CA PRO A 125 -32.67 -18.14 -28.80
C PRO A 125 -33.18 -18.51 -27.39
N ALA A 126 -33.74 -19.71 -27.23
CA ALA A 126 -34.22 -20.22 -25.95
C ALA A 126 -33.11 -20.38 -24.90
N GLN A 127 -31.89 -20.75 -25.32
CA GLN A 127 -30.76 -20.94 -24.41
C GLN A 127 -30.26 -19.59 -23.85
N TRP A 128 -30.44 -18.48 -24.58
CA TRP A 128 -30.04 -17.15 -24.11
C TRP A 128 -30.93 -16.65 -22.97
N THR A 129 -32.23 -16.95 -23.06
CA THR A 129 -33.19 -16.58 -22.01
C THR A 129 -32.87 -17.31 -20.71
N GLU A 130 -32.49 -18.59 -20.80
CA GLU A 130 -32.07 -19.37 -19.64
C GLU A 130 -30.71 -18.91 -19.10
N PHE A 131 -29.73 -18.66 -19.96
CA PHE A 131 -28.43 -18.11 -19.56
C PHE A 131 -28.58 -16.77 -18.82
N ARG A 132 -29.40 -15.85 -19.34
CA ARG A 132 -29.70 -14.57 -18.68
C ARG A 132 -30.35 -14.77 -17.31
N ARG A 133 -31.29 -15.71 -17.21
CA ARG A 133 -31.95 -16.08 -15.95
C ARG A 133 -30.95 -16.65 -14.94
N ILE A 134 -30.03 -17.50 -15.37
CA ILE A 134 -29.01 -18.11 -14.50
C ILE A 134 -28.02 -17.05 -13.99
N CYS A 135 -27.50 -16.18 -14.87
CA CYS A 135 -26.61 -15.09 -14.47
C CYS A 135 -27.28 -14.12 -13.47
N GLN A 136 -28.57 -13.84 -13.64
CA GLN A 136 -29.34 -13.00 -12.71
C GLN A 136 -29.67 -13.68 -11.38
N ARG A 137 -29.77 -15.01 -11.34
CA ARG A 137 -29.96 -15.79 -10.10
C ARG A 137 -28.66 -16.05 -9.33
N GLY A 138 -27.50 -15.86 -9.97
CA GLY A 138 -26.19 -16.24 -9.47
C GLY A 138 -25.96 -17.75 -9.59
N PHE A 139 -24.83 -18.14 -10.17
CA PHE A 139 -24.40 -19.55 -10.14
C PHE A 139 -24.05 -19.92 -8.68
N GLY A 140 -24.78 -20.89 -8.11
CA GLY A 140 -24.47 -21.42 -6.78
C GLY A 140 -25.50 -21.19 -5.66
N LYS A 141 -26.81 -21.18 -5.95
CA LYS A 141 -27.77 -21.65 -4.95
C LYS A 141 -27.97 -23.16 -5.11
N SER A 142 -26.98 -23.93 -4.67
CA SER A 142 -27.21 -25.34 -4.35
C SER A 142 -28.19 -25.39 -3.17
N ASN A 143 -29.34 -26.02 -3.39
CA ASN A 143 -30.16 -26.58 -2.32
C ASN A 143 -29.43 -27.78 -1.70
#